data_AF-A0A943JXC0-F1
#
_entry.id   AF-A0A943JXC0-F1
#
_cell.length_a   1.000
_cell.length_b   1.000
_cell.length_c   1.000
_cell.angle_alpha   90.00
_cell.angle_beta   90.00
_cell.angle_gamma   90.00
#
_symmetry.space_group_name_H-M   'P 1'
#
loop_
_entity.id
_entity.type
_entity.pdbx_description
1 polymer ?
#
loop_
_entity_poly.entity_id
_entity_poly.type
_entity_poly.pdbx_seq_one_letter_code
_entity_poly.pdbx_strand_id
1 'polypeptide(L)'
;MEKKLKALFSNLCCSHCKADFDENSFIIKREEPGLTVTHLVCRHCGKNFGVAFLGFSGIEVKNGADLALEVQEGPEPISYDDVIDAHRFIKNLDEHWADHLPK
;
A
#
# COMPACT_ATOMS: atom_id res chain seq x y z
N MET A 1 3.24 19.92 5.30
CA MET A 1 2.69 18.55 5.32
C MET A 1 1.68 18.33 4.20
N GLU A 2 0.68 19.20 4.04
CA GLU A 2 -0.37 19.10 3.01
C GLU A 2 0.15 18.94 1.57
N LYS A 3 1.11 19.78 1.14
CA LYS A 3 1.73 19.66 -0.19
C LYS A 3 2.41 18.30 -0.44
N LYS A 4 2.98 17.68 0.61
CA LYS A 4 3.63 16.36 0.53
C LYS A 4 2.59 15.25 0.43
N LEU A 5 1.50 15.34 1.20
CA LEU A 5 0.37 14.41 1.12
C LEU A 5 -0.26 14.44 -0.28
N LYS A 6 -0.47 15.63 -0.84
CA LYS A 6 -0.97 15.74 -2.21
C LYS A 6 -0.07 15.07 -3.24
N ALA A 7 1.26 15.23 -3.10
CA ALA A 7 2.22 14.58 -3.98
C ALA A 7 2.23 13.04 -3.79
N LEU A 8 2.13 12.54 -2.55
CA LEU A 8 2.04 11.10 -2.26
C LEU A 8 0.81 10.46 -2.92
N PHE A 9 -0.33 11.14 -2.92
CA PHE A 9 -1.59 10.57 -3.40
C PHE A 9 -1.99 11.03 -4.81
N SER A 10 -1.11 11.69 -5.56
CA SER A 10 -1.43 12.27 -6.87
C SER A 10 -1.84 11.24 -7.92
N ASN A 11 -1.37 9.99 -7.79
CA ASN A 11 -1.67 8.90 -8.72
C ASN A 11 -2.80 7.99 -8.20
N LEU A 12 -3.47 8.38 -7.12
CA LEU A 12 -4.52 7.58 -6.49
C LEU A 12 -5.88 8.27 -6.64
N CYS A 13 -6.91 7.48 -6.92
CA CYS A 13 -8.28 7.93 -7.00
C CYS A 13 -9.20 7.06 -6.14
N CYS A 14 -10.39 7.57 -5.86
CA CYS A 14 -11.40 6.82 -5.12
C CYS A 14 -11.79 5.53 -5.86
N SER A 15 -11.63 4.37 -5.22
CA SER A 15 -12.01 3.09 -5.84
C SER A 15 -13.50 2.98 -6.18
N HIS A 16 -14.35 3.80 -5.55
CA HIS A 16 -15.81 3.76 -5.74
C HIS A 16 -16.31 4.73 -6.81
N CYS A 17 -15.93 6.01 -6.74
CA CYS A 17 -16.43 7.05 -7.67
C CYS A 17 -15.36 7.58 -8.63
N LYS A 18 -14.13 7.06 -8.57
CA LYS A 18 -13.00 7.43 -9.44
C LYS A 18 -12.59 8.91 -9.39
N ALA A 19 -13.11 9.67 -8.43
CA ALA A 19 -12.67 11.04 -8.18
C ALA A 19 -11.28 11.05 -7.53
N ASP A 20 -10.46 12.01 -7.93
CA ASP A 20 -9.13 12.21 -7.37
C ASP A 20 -9.20 12.71 -5.92
N PHE A 21 -8.13 12.46 -5.17
CA PHE A 21 -7.99 12.98 -3.81
C PHE A 21 -7.35 14.37 -3.81
N ASP A 22 -7.95 15.29 -3.06
CA ASP A 22 -7.45 16.65 -2.86
C ASP A 22 -6.92 16.83 -1.43
N GLU A 23 -6.35 18.00 -1.12
CA GLU A 23 -5.83 18.32 0.22
C GLU A 23 -6.88 18.17 1.32
N ASN A 24 -8.16 18.40 0.98
CA ASN A 24 -9.30 18.28 1.89
C ASN A 24 -9.75 16.83 2.12
N SER A 25 -9.21 15.88 1.37
CA SER A 25 -9.50 14.45 1.49
C SER A 25 -8.71 13.81 2.64
N PHE A 26 -7.71 14.50 3.18
CA PHE A 26 -6.86 14.03 4.27
C PHE A 26 -7.24 14.70 5.59
N ILE A 27 -7.41 13.90 6.63
CA ILE A 27 -7.67 14.38 8.00
C ILE A 27 -6.54 13.90 8.89
N ILE A 28 -5.62 14.79 9.23
CA ILE A 28 -4.52 14.49 10.14
C ILE A 28 -5.09 14.31 11.56
N LYS A 29 -4.88 13.13 12.14
CA LYS A 29 -5.34 12.79 13.49
C LYS A 29 -4.24 12.97 14.52
N ARG A 30 -3.00 12.66 14.15
CA ARG A 30 -1.84 12.72 15.04
C ARG A 30 -0.57 12.99 14.25
N GLU A 31 0.28 13.85 14.77
CA GLU A 31 1.65 14.03 14.30
C GLU A 31 2.60 13.65 15.44
N GLU A 32 3.54 12.77 15.14
CA GLU A 32 4.64 12.36 16.01
C GLU A 32 5.96 12.59 15.26
N PRO A 33 7.11 12.68 15.96
CA PRO A 33 8.40 12.81 15.31
C PRO A 33 8.65 11.68 14.31
N GLY A 34 8.66 12.01 13.02
CA GLY A 34 8.87 11.04 11.93
C GLY A 34 7.65 10.22 11.54
N LEU A 35 6.48 10.40 12.16
CA LEU A 35 5.27 9.65 11.87
C LEU A 35 4.04 10.56 11.83
N THR A 36 3.19 10.40 10.81
CA THR A 36 1.91 11.11 10.72
C THR A 36 0.78 10.13 10.51
N VAL A 37 -0.24 10.24 11.36
CA VAL A 37 -1.45 9.43 11.29
C VAL A 37 -2.53 10.27 10.63
N THR A 38 -3.02 9.80 9.48
CA THR A 38 -4.04 10.50 8.69
C THR A 38 -5.21 9.57 8.35
N HIS A 39 -6.39 10.14 8.18
CA HIS A 39 -7.54 9.46 7.57
C HIS A 39 -7.71 9.93 6.13
N LEU A 40 -8.01 8.99 5.23
CA LEU A 40 -8.38 9.31 3.85
C LEU A 40 -9.89 9.16 3.66
N VAL A 41 -10.55 10.26 3.28
CA VAL A 41 -11.99 10.29 3.00
C VAL A 41 -12.22 10.91 1.64
N CYS A 42 -12.92 10.20 0.75
CA CYS A 42 -13.31 10.77 -0.54
C CYS A 42 -14.38 11.85 -0.34
N ARG A 43 -14.11 13.08 -0.78
CA ARG A 43 -15.08 14.18 -0.70
C ARG A 43 -16.27 14.04 -1.64
N HIS A 44 -16.11 13.30 -2.74
CA HIS A 44 -17.18 13.15 -3.74
C HIS A 44 -18.24 12.12 -3.31
N CYS A 45 -17.85 10.98 -2.74
CA CYS A 45 -18.80 9.93 -2.32
C CYS A 45 -18.88 9.72 -0.81
N GLY A 46 -18.07 10.41 -0.01
CA GLY A 46 -18.05 10.25 1.45
C GLY A 46 -17.40 8.96 1.96
N LYS A 47 -16.89 8.10 1.07
CA LYS A 47 -16.25 6.83 1.46
C LYS A 47 -14.99 7.10 2.28
N ASN A 48 -14.93 6.45 3.43
CA ASN A 48 -13.77 6.45 4.32
C ASN A 48 -12.88 5.22 4.01
N PHE A 49 -11.59 5.46 3.79
CA PHE A 49 -10.59 4.44 3.47
C PHE A 49 -9.76 4.01 4.68
N GLY A 50 -10.08 4.50 5.87
CA GLY A 50 -9.44 4.13 7.12
C GLY A 50 -8.26 5.03 7.50
N VAL A 51 -7.42 4.50 8.39
CA VAL A 51 -6.24 5.16 8.94
C VAL A 51 -5.01 4.78 8.11
N ALA A 52 -4.22 5.77 7.72
CA ALA A 52 -2.90 5.59 7.13
C ALA A 52 -1.81 6.13 8.06
N PHE A 53 -0.72 5.38 8.19
CA PHE A 53 0.47 5.74 8.94
C PHE A 53 1.59 6.11 7.96
N LEU A 54 2.05 7.36 8.03
CA LEU A 54 3.02 7.91 7.10
C LEU A 54 4.32 8.21 7.84
N GLY A 55 5.34 7.39 7.60
CA GLY A 55 6.68 7.62 8.11
C GLY A 55 7.44 8.61 7.22
N PHE A 56 7.81 9.77 7.76
CA PHE A 56 8.63 10.76 7.04
C PHE A 56 10.06 10.74 7.56
N SER A 57 10.83 9.73 7.18
CA SER A 57 12.27 9.65 7.43
C SER A 57 13.02 10.53 6.42
N GLY A 58 13.18 11.82 6.71
CA GLY A 58 14.14 12.68 5.97
C GLY A 58 13.97 12.70 4.45
N ILE A 59 12.74 12.72 3.93
CA ILE A 59 12.49 12.79 2.48
C ILE A 59 13.01 14.14 1.93
N GLU A 60 14.27 14.17 1.52
CA GLU A 60 14.85 15.20 0.66
C GLU A 60 14.43 14.91 -0.78
N VAL A 61 13.35 15.57 -1.18
CA VAL A 61 12.71 15.38 -2.48
C VAL A 61 13.48 16.20 -3.51
N LYS A 62 14.17 15.54 -4.44
CA LYS A 62 14.78 16.21 -5.59
C LYS A 62 13.74 16.54 -6.67
N ASN A 63 12.74 15.68 -6.87
CA ASN A 63 11.63 15.86 -7.82
C ASN A 63 10.30 15.40 -7.22
N GLY A 64 9.22 16.18 -7.43
CA GLY A 64 7.90 15.89 -6.85
C GLY A 64 7.18 14.67 -7.41
N ALA A 65 7.58 14.16 -8.59
CA ALA A 65 7.01 12.96 -9.19
C ALA A 65 7.41 11.67 -8.45
N ASP A 66 8.63 11.64 -7.89
CA ASP A 66 9.18 10.48 -7.17
C ASP A 66 8.49 10.24 -5.82
N LEU A 67 7.59 11.13 -5.40
CA LEU A 67 6.80 11.00 -4.18
C LEU A 67 5.52 10.20 -4.38
N ALA A 68 5.01 10.09 -5.61
CA ALA A 68 3.70 9.48 -5.82
C ALA A 68 3.71 8.00 -5.40
N LEU A 69 2.73 7.62 -4.58
CA LEU A 69 2.55 6.23 -4.18
C LEU A 69 2.18 5.40 -5.41
N GLU A 70 2.96 4.36 -5.64
CA GLU A 70 2.67 3.36 -6.66
C GLU A 70 1.82 2.25 -6.05
N VAL A 71 0.76 1.86 -6.76
CA VAL A 71 0.01 0.66 -6.41
C VAL A 71 0.85 -0.52 -6.87
N GLN A 72 1.45 -1.24 -5.92
CA GLN A 72 2.02 -2.54 -6.23
C GLN A 72 0.87 -3.47 -6.62
N GLU A 73 0.88 -3.94 -7.87
CA GLU A 73 0.00 -5.02 -8.27
C GLU A 73 0.32 -6.24 -7.39
N GLY A 74 -0.72 -6.83 -6.81
CA GLY A 74 -0.57 -8.05 -6.03
C GLY A 74 0.00 -9.18 -6.89
N PRO A 75 0.46 -10.27 -6.27
CA PRO A 75 0.81 -11.47 -7.04
C PRO A 75 -0.38 -11.91 -7.89
N GLU A 76 -0.10 -12.60 -8.99
CA GLU A 76 -1.14 -13.12 -9.86
C GLU A 76 -2.16 -13.96 -9.06
N PRO A 77 -3.44 -13.97 -9.46
CA PRO A 77 -4.45 -14.78 -8.81
C PRO A 77 -4.02 -16.25 -8.74
N ILE A 78 -4.23 -16.88 -7.58
CA ILE A 78 -3.92 -18.31 -7.37
C ILE A 78 -4.67 -19.15 -8.40
N SER A 79 -3.94 -19.93 -9.18
CA SER A 79 -4.47 -20.83 -10.20
C SER A 79 -4.79 -22.21 -9.63
N TYR A 80 -5.47 -23.04 -10.42
CA TYR A 80 -5.71 -24.45 -10.07
C TYR A 80 -4.40 -25.23 -9.89
N ASP A 81 -3.43 -25.00 -10.78
CA ASP A 81 -2.15 -25.71 -10.74
C ASP A 81 -1.33 -25.30 -9.50
N ASP A 82 -1.38 -24.03 -9.08
CA ASP A 82 -0.74 -23.57 -7.85
C ASP A 82 -1.23 -24.33 -6.62
N VAL A 83 -2.53 -24.66 -6.56
CA VAL A 83 -3.11 -25.43 -5.46
C VAL A 83 -2.60 -26.88 -5.48
N ILE A 84 -2.52 -27.48 -6.67
CA ILE A 84 -2.02 -28.86 -6.82
C ILE A 84 -0.53 -28.93 -6.47
N ASP A 85 0.26 -27.95 -6.90
CA ASP A 85 1.69 -27.90 -6.63
C ASP A 85 1.96 -27.61 -5.15
N ALA A 86 1.20 -26.72 -4.52
CA ALA A 86 1.25 -26.53 -3.07
C ALA A 86 0.90 -27.83 -2.33
N HIS A 87 -0.14 -28.56 -2.77
CA HIS A 87 -0.51 -29.84 -2.16
C HIS A 87 0.60 -30.89 -2.29
N ARG A 88 1.23 -30.99 -3.47
CA ARG A 88 2.37 -31.89 -3.70
C ARG A 88 3.57 -31.50 -2.86
N PHE A 89 3.88 -30.21 -2.78
CA PHE A 89 4.96 -29.68 -1.94
C PHE A 89 4.76 -30.07 -0.48
N ILE A 90 3.59 -29.79 0.10
CA ILE A 90 3.28 -30.12 1.50
C ILE A 90 3.39 -31.63 1.75
N LYS A 91 2.88 -32.45 0.83
CA LYS A 91 2.95 -33.91 0.96
C LYS A 91 4.38 -34.44 0.98
N ASN A 92 5.28 -33.83 0.22
CA ASN A 92 6.68 -34.25 0.11
C ASN A 92 7.61 -33.50 1.07
N LEU A 93 7.07 -32.54 1.84
CA LEU A 93 7.86 -31.68 2.70
C LEU A 93 8.55 -32.47 3.81
N ASP A 94 7.85 -33.42 4.46
CA ASP A 94 8.42 -34.16 5.59
C ASP A 94 9.64 -35.00 5.22
N GLU A 95 9.66 -35.63 4.03
CA GLU A 95 10.77 -36.47 3.58
C GLU A 95 11.96 -35.64 3.03
N HIS A 96 11.69 -34.42 2.52
CA HIS A 96 12.66 -33.61 1.78
C HIS A 96 12.85 -32.18 2.31
N TRP A 97 12.43 -31.89 3.54
CA TRP A 97 12.45 -30.53 4.10
C TRP A 97 13.83 -29.85 4.07
N ALA A 98 14.90 -30.64 4.23
CA ALA A 98 16.27 -30.16 4.24
C ALA A 98 16.72 -29.60 2.88
N ASP A 99 16.11 -30.05 1.77
CA ASP A 99 16.43 -29.60 0.41
C ASP A 99 15.92 -28.16 0.14
N HIS A 100 15.06 -27.64 1.01
CA HIS A 100 14.45 -26.31 0.90
C HIS A 100 15.13 -25.24 1.77
N LEU A 101 16.21 -25.59 2.48
CA LEU A 101 17.00 -24.62 3.24
C LEU A 101 17.97 -23.82 2.35
N PRO A 102 18.19 -22.52 2.62
CA PRO A 102 19.24 -21.75 1.95
C PRO A 102 20.61 -22.37 2.21
N LYS A 103 21.46 -22.42 1.18
CA LYS A 103 22.87 -22.85 1.30
C LYS A 103 23.75 -21.74 1.88
#